data_AF-A0ABD1C5J6-F1
#
_entry.id   AF-A0ABD1C5J6-F1
#
_cell.length_a   1.000
_cell.length_b   1.000
_cell.length_c   1.000
_cell.angle_alpha   90.00
_cell.angle_beta   90.00
_cell.angle_gamma   90.00
#
_symmetry.space_group_name_H-M   'P 1'
#
loop_
_entity.id
_entity.type
_entity.pdbx_description
1 polymer ?
#
loop_
_entity_poly.entity_id
_entity_poly.type
_entity_poly.pdbx_seq_one_letter_code
_entity_poly.pdbx_strand_id
1 'polypeptide(L)'
;MVSEPRESFLGEEKRDYVLEKVLPEKYRSNAPQSEKNAWDKHSNDVVDVTCPMLATMNSDLQKQYENVASPIEMITSLKAMFQEQARTERYQMVKSLVECKLPKDAPVSPHVIKMMGYIDNPGKLDCPISQELSY
;
A
#
# COMPACT_ATOMS: atom_id res chain seq x y z
N MET A 1 -36.84 -0.55 -22.07
CA MET A 1 -35.99 0.26 -21.19
C MET A 1 -34.59 -0.31 -21.30
N VAL A 2 -33.79 0.23 -22.23
CA VAL A 2 -32.39 -0.15 -22.41
C VAL A 2 -31.61 0.82 -21.54
N SER A 3 -31.01 0.30 -20.47
CA SER A 3 -30.12 1.09 -19.63
C SER A 3 -28.82 1.34 -20.39
N GLU A 4 -28.53 2.62 -20.63
CA GLU A 4 -27.32 3.12 -21.24
C GLU A 4 -26.06 2.63 -20.50
N PRO A 5 -24.97 2.31 -21.21
CA PRO A 5 -23.72 1.96 -20.56
C PRO A 5 -23.15 3.20 -19.88
N ARG A 6 -22.75 3.06 -18.62
CA ARG A 6 -22.08 4.10 -17.83
C ARG A 6 -20.63 4.24 -18.32
N GLU A 7 -20.47 4.64 -19.57
CA GLU A 7 -19.20 4.95 -20.21
C GLU A 7 -18.83 6.40 -19.88
N SER A 8 -18.25 6.58 -18.70
CA SER A 8 -17.35 7.71 -18.44
C SER A 8 -16.34 7.34 -17.35
N PHE A 9 -15.75 6.15 -17.47
CA PHE A 9 -14.45 5.92 -16.86
C PHE A 9 -13.44 6.77 -17.64
N LEU A 10 -13.24 7.98 -17.13
CA LEU A 10 -12.00 8.77 -17.19
C LEU A 10 -11.17 8.55 -18.46
N GLY A 11 -11.22 9.50 -19.40
CA GLY A 11 -10.22 9.55 -20.47
C GLY A 11 -8.82 9.37 -19.88
N GLU A 12 -8.11 8.34 -20.34
CA GLU A 12 -6.80 7.93 -19.82
C GLU A 12 -5.71 8.97 -20.16
N GLU A 13 -5.83 10.17 -19.62
CA GLU A 13 -4.63 10.95 -19.35
C GLU A 13 -3.90 10.26 -18.19
N LYS A 14 -2.65 9.83 -18.44
CA LYS A 14 -1.77 9.29 -17.39
C LYS A 14 -1.54 10.36 -16.32
N ARG A 15 -2.24 10.25 -15.20
CA ARG A 15 -2.12 11.14 -14.03
C ARG A 15 -1.16 10.60 -12.97
N ASP A 16 -0.59 9.41 -13.15
CA ASP A 16 0.36 8.78 -12.22
C ASP A 16 1.58 9.65 -11.91
N TYR A 17 1.90 10.62 -12.77
CA TYR A 17 2.99 11.56 -12.54
C TYR A 17 2.83 12.34 -11.22
N VAL A 18 1.61 12.53 -10.70
CA VAL A 18 1.36 13.22 -9.43
C VAL A 18 1.79 12.37 -8.22
N LEU A 19 2.06 11.08 -8.40
CA LEU A 19 2.66 10.20 -7.38
C LEU A 19 4.17 10.41 -7.24
N GLU A 20 4.79 11.15 -8.17
CA GLU A 20 6.24 11.39 -8.21
C GLU A 20 6.58 12.89 -8.19
N LYS A 21 5.72 13.73 -8.76
CA LYS A 21 5.94 15.19 -8.88
C LYS A 21 5.04 15.94 -7.91
N VAL A 22 5.68 16.71 -7.03
CA VAL A 22 4.99 17.58 -6.07
C VAL A 22 4.28 18.71 -6.82
N LEU A 23 3.08 19.07 -6.35
CA LEU A 23 2.36 20.25 -6.84
C LEU A 23 3.24 21.50 -6.63
N PRO A 24 3.56 22.26 -7.69
CA PRO A 24 4.37 23.47 -7.55
C PRO A 24 3.70 24.52 -6.67
N GLU A 25 4.52 25.42 -6.12
CA GLU A 25 4.03 26.61 -5.43
C GLU A 25 3.07 27.39 -6.33
N LYS A 26 2.04 27.99 -5.72
CA LYS A 26 1.01 28.68 -6.49
C LYS A 26 1.62 29.85 -7.27
N TYR A 27 1.21 29.96 -8.53
CA TYR A 27 1.65 31.04 -9.43
C TYR A 27 1.31 32.42 -8.86
N ARG A 28 2.09 33.44 -9.26
CA ARG A 28 1.80 34.84 -8.90
C ARG A 28 0.58 35.36 -9.65
N SER A 29 -0.14 36.33 -9.07
CA SER A 29 -1.36 36.91 -9.69
C SER A 29 -1.14 37.40 -11.14
N ASN A 30 0.06 37.93 -11.43
CA ASN A 30 0.46 38.43 -12.75
C ASN A 30 1.11 37.38 -13.68
N ALA A 31 1.09 36.09 -13.31
CA ALA A 31 1.65 35.02 -14.13
C ALA A 31 0.93 34.89 -15.48
N PRO A 32 1.63 34.43 -16.54
CA PRO A 32 1.03 34.12 -17.83
C PRO A 32 -0.11 33.11 -17.70
N GLN A 33 -1.14 33.21 -18.55
CA GLN A 33 -2.28 32.29 -18.50
C GLN A 33 -1.86 30.81 -18.67
N SER A 34 -0.81 30.53 -19.44
CA SER A 34 -0.26 29.20 -19.61
C SER A 34 0.27 28.60 -18.31
N GLU A 35 0.87 29.41 -17.44
CA GLU A 35 1.36 28.99 -16.12
C GLU A 35 0.18 28.68 -15.18
N LYS A 36 -0.85 29.53 -15.19
CA LYS A 36 -2.07 29.33 -14.41
C LYS A 36 -2.77 28.02 -14.80
N ASN A 37 -2.97 27.82 -16.11
CA ASN A 37 -3.60 26.62 -16.64
C ASN A 37 -2.81 25.35 -16.30
N ALA A 38 -1.47 25.39 -16.35
CA ALA A 38 -0.63 24.25 -16.02
C ALA A 38 -0.73 23.89 -14.52
N TRP A 39 -0.77 24.89 -13.64
CA TRP A 39 -0.95 24.68 -12.21
C TRP A 39 -2.36 24.15 -11.89
N ASP A 40 -3.41 24.73 -12.48
CA ASP A 40 -4.79 24.28 -12.29
C ASP A 40 -4.96 22.83 -12.77
N LYS A 41 -4.34 22.46 -13.90
CA LYS A 41 -4.31 21.09 -14.39
C LYS A 41 -3.68 20.15 -13.35
N HIS A 42 -2.48 20.47 -12.86
CA HIS A 42 -1.81 19.64 -11.85
C HIS A 42 -2.65 19.53 -10.57
N SER A 43 -3.21 20.64 -10.09
CA SER A 43 -4.07 20.66 -8.90
C SER A 43 -5.29 19.74 -9.07
N ASN A 44 -5.91 19.75 -10.24
CA ASN A 44 -7.04 18.85 -10.54
C ASN A 44 -6.58 17.39 -10.61
N ASP A 45 -5.46 17.11 -11.27
CA ASP A 45 -4.91 15.76 -11.36
C ASP A 45 -4.55 15.19 -9.98
N VAL A 46 -4.08 16.01 -9.05
CA VAL A 46 -3.83 15.63 -7.65
C VAL A 46 -5.12 15.21 -6.95
N VAL A 47 -6.21 15.95 -7.15
CA VAL A 47 -7.53 15.62 -6.56
C VAL A 47 -8.08 14.34 -7.17
N ASP A 48 -7.97 14.18 -8.50
CA ASP A 48 -8.43 13.01 -9.25
C ASP A 48 -7.71 11.72 -8.84
N VAL A 49 -6.49 11.80 -8.31
CA VAL A 49 -5.74 10.66 -7.79
C VAL A 49 -6.00 10.47 -6.29
N THR A 50 -5.98 11.55 -5.51
CA THR A 50 -6.13 11.50 -4.05
C THR A 50 -7.50 11.00 -3.61
N CYS A 51 -8.56 11.44 -4.26
CA CYS A 51 -9.92 11.10 -3.87
C CYS A 51 -10.18 9.57 -3.99
N PRO A 52 -9.89 8.91 -5.14
CA PRO A 52 -9.97 7.46 -5.22
C PRO A 52 -9.04 6.74 -4.26
N MET A 53 -7.80 7.22 -4.06
CA MET A 53 -6.88 6.62 -3.10
C MET A 53 -7.52 6.53 -1.72
N LEU A 54 -8.04 7.65 -1.18
CA LEU A 54 -8.74 7.67 0.11
C LEU A 54 -9.99 6.78 0.08
N ALA A 55 -10.82 6.86 -0.97
CA ALA A 55 -12.06 6.10 -1.07
C ALA A 55 -11.84 4.57 -1.02
N THR A 56 -10.70 4.08 -1.53
CA THR A 56 -10.38 2.64 -1.50
C THR A 56 -9.79 2.14 -0.19
N MET A 57 -9.42 3.04 0.72
CA MET A 57 -8.90 2.67 2.04
C MET A 57 -10.01 2.20 2.99
N ASN A 58 -9.63 1.45 4.03
CA ASN A 58 -10.53 1.17 5.16
C ASN A 58 -10.77 2.43 6.01
N SER A 59 -11.74 2.39 6.91
CA SER A 59 -12.17 3.55 7.70
C SER A 59 -11.07 4.17 8.57
N ASP A 60 -10.12 3.38 9.05
CA ASP A 60 -9.07 3.86 9.96
C ASP A 60 -8.00 4.60 9.16
N LEU A 61 -7.59 4.05 8.02
CA LEU A 61 -6.67 4.70 7.10
C LEU A 61 -7.29 5.95 6.47
N GLN A 62 -8.59 5.91 6.12
CA GLN A 62 -9.30 7.10 5.64
C GLN A 62 -9.19 8.26 6.63
N LYS A 63 -9.51 8.03 7.92
CA LYS A 63 -9.38 9.05 8.97
C LYS A 63 -7.94 9.54 9.15
N GLN A 64 -6.97 8.64 9.02
CA GLN A 64 -5.56 9.00 9.15
C GLN A 64 -5.09 9.94 8.03
N TYR A 65 -5.62 9.77 6.82
CA TYR A 65 -5.16 10.50 5.62
C TYR A 65 -6.15 11.56 5.10
N GLU A 66 -7.31 11.77 5.74
CA GLU A 66 -8.34 12.70 5.27
C GLU A 66 -7.86 14.15 5.09
N ASN A 67 -6.83 14.55 5.85
CA ASN A 67 -6.23 15.89 5.80
C ASN A 67 -4.88 15.93 5.07
N VAL A 68 -4.44 14.82 4.48
CA VAL A 68 -3.21 14.75 3.70
C VAL A 68 -3.55 15.08 2.26
N ALA A 69 -3.10 16.24 1.78
CA ALA A 69 -3.40 16.71 0.41
C ALA A 69 -2.48 16.08 -0.65
N SER A 70 -1.33 15.53 -0.24
CA SER A 70 -0.32 15.00 -1.14
C SER A 70 -0.49 13.49 -1.36
N PRO A 71 -0.81 13.03 -2.58
CA PRO A 71 -0.89 11.61 -2.88
C PRO A 71 0.48 10.92 -2.75
N ILE A 72 1.58 11.67 -2.90
CA ILE A 72 2.96 11.20 -2.68
C ILE A 72 3.19 10.84 -1.21
N GLU A 73 2.77 11.72 -0.29
CA GLU A 73 2.89 11.47 1.15
C GLU A 73 2.05 10.25 1.56
N MET A 74 0.81 10.17 1.06
CA MET A 74 -0.06 9.01 1.29
C MET A 74 0.59 7.71 0.83
N ILE A 75 1.01 7.61 -0.44
CA ILE A 75 1.57 6.36 -0.96
C ILE A 75 2.89 5.98 -0.28
N THR A 76 3.71 6.97 0.06
CA THR A 76 4.99 6.73 0.76
C THR A 76 4.75 6.18 2.16
N SER A 77 3.85 6.82 2.91
CA SER A 77 3.50 6.41 4.27
C SER A 77 2.85 5.03 4.29
N LEU A 78 1.91 4.75 3.38
CA LEU A 78 1.28 3.44 3.25
C LEU A 78 2.30 2.34 2.93
N LYS A 79 3.21 2.57 1.96
CA LYS A 79 4.28 1.62 1.65
C LYS A 79 5.14 1.31 2.87
N ALA A 80 5.57 2.33 3.61
CA ALA A 80 6.37 2.14 4.82
C ALA A 80 5.62 1.34 5.89
N MET A 81 4.34 1.65 6.12
CA MET A 81 3.50 0.95 7.08
C MET A 81 3.34 -0.54 6.74
N PHE A 82 3.01 -0.87 5.49
CA PHE A 82 2.84 -2.26 5.06
C PHE A 82 4.17 -3.03 5.02
N GLN A 83 5.28 -2.36 4.68
CA GLN A 83 6.61 -2.98 4.75
C GLN A 83 7.00 -3.32 6.20
N GLU A 84 6.74 -2.44 7.16
CA GLU A 84 7.04 -2.70 8.56
C GLU A 84 6.10 -3.76 9.16
N GLN A 85 4.83 -3.76 8.76
CA GLN A 85 3.89 -4.82 9.12
C GLN A 85 4.37 -6.18 8.60
N ALA A 86 4.73 -6.27 7.31
CA ALA A 86 5.27 -7.48 6.70
C ALA A 86 6.57 -7.94 7.40
N ARG A 87 7.46 -7.02 7.75
CA ARG A 87 8.68 -7.32 8.53
C ARG A 87 8.34 -7.90 9.91
N THR A 88 7.38 -7.30 10.62
CA THR A 88 6.94 -7.76 11.93
C THR A 88 6.33 -9.15 11.86
N GLU A 89 5.45 -9.38 10.87
CA GLU A 89 4.83 -10.69 10.67
C GLU A 89 5.85 -11.78 10.33
N ARG A 90 6.81 -11.47 9.45
CA ARG A 90 7.96 -12.34 9.15
C ARG A 90 8.74 -12.71 10.40
N TYR A 91 9.09 -11.70 11.21
CA TYR A 91 9.83 -11.93 12.45
C TYR A 91 9.05 -12.82 13.44
N GLN A 92 7.75 -12.56 13.65
CA GLN A 92 6.93 -13.37 14.56
C GLN A 92 6.78 -14.81 14.08
N MET A 93 6.70 -15.02 12.77
CA MET A 93 6.65 -16.36 12.18
C MET A 93 7.94 -17.13 12.42
N VAL A 94 9.09 -16.54 12.07
CA VAL A 94 10.42 -17.16 12.29
C VAL A 94 10.64 -17.44 13.76
N LYS A 95 10.30 -16.48 14.64
CA LYS A 95 10.36 -16.66 16.09
C LYS A 95 9.50 -17.86 16.54
N SER A 96 8.25 -17.94 16.08
CA SER A 96 7.34 -19.05 16.43
C SER A 96 7.89 -20.40 15.97
N LEU A 97 8.53 -20.46 14.79
CA LEU A 97 9.15 -21.68 14.27
C LEU A 97 10.36 -22.10 15.12
N VAL A 98 11.25 -21.16 15.45
CA VAL A 98 12.44 -21.40 16.27
C VAL A 98 12.06 -21.80 17.71
N GLU A 99 11.00 -21.21 18.26
CA GLU A 99 10.47 -21.55 19.58
C GLU A 99 9.64 -22.84 19.60
N CYS A 100 9.22 -23.35 18.43
CA CYS A 100 8.48 -24.61 18.30
C CYS A 100 9.39 -25.82 18.53
N LYS A 101 9.75 -26.06 19.79
CA LYS A 101 10.54 -27.21 20.24
C LYS A 101 9.63 -28.41 20.55
N LEU A 102 10.10 -29.61 20.24
CA LEU A 102 9.42 -30.86 20.61
C LEU A 102 9.61 -31.13 22.12
N PRO A 103 8.54 -31.22 22.92
CA PRO A 103 8.64 -31.66 24.31
C PRO A 103 9.12 -33.11 24.42
N LYS A 104 9.84 -33.44 25.49
CA LYS A 104 10.53 -34.73 25.68
C LYS A 104 9.61 -35.96 25.55
N ASP A 105 8.34 -35.82 25.91
CA ASP A 105 7.35 -36.91 25.93
C ASP A 105 6.21 -36.71 24.92
N ALA A 106 6.39 -35.82 23.95
CA ALA A 106 5.37 -35.53 22.93
C ALA A 106 5.59 -36.35 21.64
N PRO A 107 4.51 -36.74 20.93
CA PRO A 107 4.61 -37.42 19.65
C PRO A 107 5.16 -36.50 18.55
N VAL A 108 6.05 -37.05 17.71
CA VAL A 108 6.71 -36.31 16.61
C VAL A 108 5.73 -35.89 15.53
N SER A 109 4.77 -36.74 15.16
CA SER A 109 3.88 -36.50 14.02
C SER A 109 3.06 -35.19 14.15
N PRO A 110 2.33 -34.94 15.26
CA PRO A 110 1.63 -33.66 15.46
C PRO A 110 2.57 -32.44 15.50
N HIS A 111 3.80 -32.63 15.98
CA HIS A 111 4.80 -31.57 16.02
C HIS A 111 5.27 -31.17 14.62
N VAL A 112 5.54 -32.15 13.75
CA VAL A 112 5.92 -31.90 12.35
C VAL A 112 4.79 -31.19 11.59
N ILE A 113 3.53 -31.58 11.82
CA ILE A 113 2.36 -30.89 11.25
C ILE A 113 2.31 -29.43 11.70
N LYS A 114 2.56 -29.15 12.98
CA LYS A 114 2.64 -27.79 13.51
C LYS A 114 3.76 -26.98 12.87
N MET A 115 4.94 -27.57 12.70
CA MET A 115 6.08 -26.91 12.02
C MET A 115 5.79 -26.63 10.55
N MET A 116 5.18 -27.58 9.82
CA MET A 116 4.74 -27.37 8.43
C MET A 116 3.73 -26.22 8.35
N GLY A 117 2.79 -26.10 9.30
CA GLY A 117 1.85 -24.98 9.32
C GLY A 117 2.49 -23.60 9.45
N TYR A 118 3.69 -23.49 10.05
CA TYR A 118 4.45 -22.24 10.05
C TYR A 118 5.18 -21.99 8.73
N ILE A 119 5.63 -23.04 8.04
CA ILE A 119 6.38 -22.97 6.77
C ILE A 119 5.46 -22.73 5.58
N ASP A 120 4.31 -23.40 5.55
CA ASP A 120 3.35 -23.43 4.44
C ASP A 120 2.32 -22.29 4.50
N ASN A 121 2.62 -21.17 5.17
CA ASN A 121 1.75 -19.99 5.19
C ASN A 121 2.25 -18.87 4.24
N PRO A 122 2.15 -19.06 2.90
CA PRO A 122 2.68 -18.12 1.91
C PRO A 122 1.94 -16.78 1.88
N GLY A 123 0.74 -16.69 2.44
CA GLY A 123 -0.06 -15.44 2.43
C GLY A 123 0.47 -14.33 3.35
N LYS A 124 1.41 -14.65 4.25
CA LYS A 124 2.05 -13.67 5.16
C LYS A 124 3.51 -13.39 4.83
N LEU A 125 4.01 -14.05 3.79
CA LEU A 125 5.41 -14.04 3.42
C LEU A 125 5.50 -13.67 1.95
N ASP A 126 5.87 -12.42 1.66
CA ASP A 126 6.33 -12.05 0.32
C ASP A 126 7.64 -12.79 -0.07
N CYS A 127 8.21 -13.59 0.86
CA CYS A 127 9.49 -14.29 0.74
C CYS A 127 9.46 -15.64 1.48
N PRO A 128 9.79 -16.78 0.84
CA PRO A 128 9.95 -18.09 1.48
C PRO A 128 10.85 -18.06 2.73
N ILE A 129 10.46 -18.75 3.82
CA ILE A 129 11.28 -18.87 5.06
C ILE A 129 12.70 -19.37 4.77
N SER A 130 12.87 -20.24 3.77
CA SER A 130 14.17 -20.75 3.36
C SER A 130 15.14 -19.64 2.92
N GLN A 131 14.65 -18.56 2.31
CA GLN A 131 15.47 -17.42 1.92
C GLN A 131 15.78 -16.50 3.12
N GLU A 132 14.84 -16.35 4.06
CA GLU A 132 15.04 -15.57 5.31
C GLU A 132 16.09 -16.19 6.24
N LEU A 133 16.27 -17.52 6.19
CA LEU A 133 17.23 -18.25 7.03
C LEU A 133 18.53 -18.60 6.30
N SER A 134 18.71 -18.14 5.07
CA SER A 134 19.97 -18.34 4.35
C SER A 134 21.05 -17.40 4.91
N TYR A 135 22.13 -17.96 5.44
CA TYR A 135 23.33 -17.25 5.88
C TYR A 135 24.32 -17.06 4.73
#